data_AF-A0A6J4Q8T4-F1
#
_entry.id   AF-A0A6J4Q8T4-F1
#
_cell.length_a   1.000
_cell.length_b   1.000
_cell.length_c   1.000
_cell.angle_alpha   90.00
_cell.angle_beta   90.00
_cell.angle_gamma   90.00
#
_symmetry.space_group_name_H-M   'P 1'
#
loop_
_entity.id
_entity.type
_entity.pdbx_description
1 polymer ?
#
loop_
_entity_poly.entity_id
_entity_poly.type
_entity_poly.pdbx_seq_one_letter_code
_entity_poly.pdbx_strand_id
1 'polypeptide(L)' 'MRALKYALAGTDTHFTREPGGTPVAERIREILLDPAAEMDAWTEAYLYAAARADHARTEILPRLERGQDVVCERYL' A
#
# COMPACT_ATOMS: atom_id res chain seq x y z
N MET A 1 2.12 7.86 10.33
CA MET A 1 1.34 8.79 9.47
C MET A 1 0.66 10.01 10.10
N ARG A 2 0.38 10.05 11.41
CA ARG A 2 -0.49 11.07 12.03
C ARG A 2 -0.03 12.53 11.88
N ALA A 3 1.26 12.82 12.09
CA ALA A 3 1.79 14.18 11.96
C ALA A 3 1.75 14.71 10.52
N LEU A 4 2.07 13.86 9.53
CA LEU A 4 2.04 14.25 8.12
C LEU A 4 0.62 14.58 7.65
N LYS A 5 -0.37 13.78 8.07
CA LYS A 5 -1.79 14.05 7.80
C LYS A 5 -2.24 15.40 8.35
N TYR A 6 -1.72 15.80 9.52
CA TYR A 6 -2.03 17.11 10.11
C TYR A 6 -1.34 18.25 9.35
N ALA A 7 -0.05 18.08 9.00
CA ALA A 7 0.72 19.10 8.28
C ALA A 7 0.21 19.34 6.85
N LEU A 8 -0.34 18.31 6.22
CA LEU A 8 -0.93 18.34 4.87
C LEU A 8 -2.46 18.45 4.91
N ALA A 9 -3.03 18.90 6.03
CA ALA A 9 -4.46 19.12 6.11
C ALA A 9 -4.85 20.29 5.18
N GLY A 10 -5.77 20.04 4.24
CA GLY A 10 -6.23 21.03 3.26
C GLY A 10 -5.48 21.03 1.92
N THR A 11 -4.49 20.15 1.74
CA THR A 11 -3.89 19.88 0.43
C THR A 11 -4.62 18.72 -0.26
N ASP A 12 -4.48 18.62 -1.58
CA ASP A 12 -4.94 17.45 -2.32
C ASP A 12 -3.93 16.31 -2.18
N THR A 13 -3.99 15.60 -1.05
CA THR A 13 -3.07 14.51 -0.74
C THR A 13 -3.83 13.23 -0.40
N HIS A 14 -3.47 12.14 -1.09
CA HIS A 14 -3.96 10.81 -0.79
C HIS A 14 -2.99 10.06 0.13
N PHE A 15 -3.52 9.51 1.21
CA PHE A 15 -2.76 8.70 2.16
C PHE A 15 -3.14 7.24 2.04
N THR A 16 -2.15 6.38 1.88
CA THR A 16 -2.33 4.93 1.74
C THR A 16 -1.19 4.17 2.46
N ARG A 17 -1.17 2.83 2.41
CA ARG A 17 -0.17 1.98 3.08
C ARG A 17 0.07 0.66 2.34
N GLU A 18 1.27 0.11 2.51
CA GLU A 18 1.61 -1.25 2.07
C GLU A 18 2.02 -2.17 3.23
N PRO A 19 1.77 -3.49 3.13
CA PRO A 19 0.90 -4.15 2.15
C PRO A 19 -0.56 -3.80 2.46
N GLY A 20 -1.38 -3.58 1.42
CA GLY A 20 -2.75 -3.10 1.54
C GLY A 20 -3.07 -2.00 0.53
N GLY A 21 -4.11 -1.21 0.81
CA GLY A 21 -4.50 -0.04 0.01
C GLY A 21 -5.58 -0.32 -1.04
N THR A 22 -5.85 -1.60 -1.36
CA THR A 22 -6.94 -2.04 -2.26
C THR A 22 -7.61 -3.29 -1.72
N PRO A 23 -8.83 -3.65 -2.18
CA PRO A 23 -9.48 -4.89 -1.75
C PRO A 23 -8.64 -6.16 -2.00
N VAL A 24 -7.87 -6.21 -3.10
CA VAL A 24 -7.00 -7.35 -3.40
C VAL A 24 -5.74 -7.32 -2.53
N ALA A 25 -5.09 -6.17 -2.40
CA ALA A 25 -3.90 -6.03 -1.58
C ALA A 25 -4.18 -6.24 -0.07
N GLU A 26 -5.37 -5.90 0.43
CA GLU A 26 -5.78 -6.20 1.81
C GLU A 26 -5.97 -7.71 2.04
N ARG A 27 -6.49 -8.47 1.09
CA ARG A 27 -6.55 -9.95 1.20
C ARG A 27 -5.16 -10.57 1.20
N ILE A 28 -4.25 -10.06 0.37
CA ILE A 28 -2.85 -10.51 0.38
C ILE A 28 -2.19 -10.16 1.72
N ARG A 29 -2.47 -8.97 2.28
CA ARG A 29 -2.01 -8.57 3.61
C ARG A 29 -2.46 -9.54 4.69
N GLU A 30 -3.71 -10.00 4.65
CA GLU A 30 -4.21 -10.97 5.64
C GLU A 30 -3.34 -12.24 5.66
N ILE A 31 -2.96 -12.75 4.49
CA ILE A 31 -2.04 -13.91 4.38
C ILE A 31 -0.65 -13.56 4.90
N LEU A 32 -0.09 -12.42 4.49
CA LEU A 32 1.24 -11.96 4.90
C LEU A 32 1.39 -11.74 6.42
N LEU A 33 0.29 -11.40 7.10
CA LEU A 33 0.30 -11.06 8.53
C LEU A 33 -0.30 -12.15 9.42
N ASP A 34 -0.72 -13.27 8.85
CA ASP A 34 -1.18 -14.42 9.61
C ASP A 34 0.02 -15.10 10.29
N PRO A 35 0.14 -15.05 11.63
CA PRO A 35 1.25 -15.67 12.35
C PRO A 35 1.24 -17.20 12.25
N ALA A 36 0.14 -17.82 11.82
CA ALA A 36 0.05 -19.26 11.59
C ALA A 36 0.48 -19.68 10.17
N ALA A 37 0.65 -18.72 9.25
CA ALA A 37 1.08 -18.99 7.89
C ALA A 37 2.61 -19.07 7.81
N GLU A 38 3.16 -20.30 7.85
CA GLU A 38 4.57 -20.52 7.53
C GLU A 38 4.80 -20.37 6.03
N MET A 39 5.75 -19.52 5.65
CA MET A 39 6.04 -19.19 4.26
C MET A 39 7.54 -19.20 3.99
N ASP A 40 7.93 -19.73 2.83
CA ASP A 40 9.26 -19.49 2.29
C ASP A 40 9.45 -18.00 1.96
N ALA A 41 10.67 -17.49 2.15
CA ALA A 41 11.00 -16.08 1.98
C ALA A 41 10.67 -15.54 0.57
N TRP A 42 10.79 -16.37 -0.47
CA TRP A 42 10.44 -15.95 -1.83
C TRP A 42 8.93 -15.85 -2.03
N THR A 43 8.16 -16.76 -1.43
CA THR A 43 6.70 -16.68 -1.46
C THR A 43 6.23 -15.39 -0.80
N GLU A 44 6.80 -15.05 0.36
CA GLU A 44 6.49 -13.80 1.07
C GLU A 44 6.84 -12.58 0.21
N ALA A 45 8.05 -12.56 -0.37
CA ALA A 45 8.48 -11.48 -1.27
C ALA A 45 7.56 -11.31 -2.49
N TYR A 46 7.10 -12.40 -3.09
CA TYR A 46 6.18 -12.36 -4.23
C TYR A 46 4.79 -11.87 -3.84
N LEU A 47 4.29 -12.23 -2.66
CA LEU A 47 3.02 -11.69 -2.15
C LEU A 47 3.11 -10.19 -1.88
N TYR A 48 4.20 -9.71 -1.28
CA TYR A 48 4.45 -8.27 -1.16
C TYR A 48 4.47 -7.56 -2.52
N ALA A 49 5.15 -8.15 -3.51
CA ALA A 49 5.22 -7.60 -4.86
C ALA A 49 3.83 -7.61 -5.55
N ALA A 50 3.04 -8.65 -5.37
CA ALA A 50 1.69 -8.76 -5.91
C ALA A 50 0.74 -7.71 -5.31
N ALA A 51 0.74 -7.56 -3.99
CA ALA A 51 -0.05 -6.53 -3.30
C ALA A 51 0.33 -5.12 -3.78
N ARG A 52 1.64 -4.85 -3.90
CA ARG A 52 2.15 -3.58 -4.43
C ARG A 52 1.72 -3.34 -5.87
N ALA A 53 1.81 -4.35 -6.75
CA ALA A 53 1.47 -4.18 -8.16
C ALA A 53 0.00 -3.77 -8.34
N ASP A 54 -0.90 -4.38 -7.58
CA ASP A 54 -2.32 -4.02 -7.58
C ASP A 54 -2.53 -2.60 -7.02
N HIS A 55 -1.98 -2.32 -5.83
CA HIS A 55 -2.09 -1.03 -5.18
C HIS A 55 -1.52 0.13 -6.02
N ALA A 56 -0.36 -0.08 -6.64
CA ALA A 56 0.28 0.92 -7.47
C ALA A 56 -0.55 1.24 -8.72
N ARG A 57 -1.08 0.23 -9.41
CA ARG A 57 -1.83 0.40 -10.66
C ARG A 57 -3.23 0.97 -10.46
N THR A 58 -3.88 0.61 -9.36
CA THR A 58 -5.29 0.97 -9.14
C THR A 58 -5.45 2.22 -8.29
N GLU A 59 -4.52 2.51 -7.37
CA GLU A 59 -4.65 3.64 -6.45
C GLU A 59 -3.56 4.70 -6.64
N ILE A 60 -2.28 4.32 -6.68
CA ILE A 60 -1.17 5.30 -6.66
C ILE A 60 -1.02 6.00 -8.02
N LEU A 61 -0.78 5.25 -9.10
CA LEU A 61 -0.49 5.81 -10.43
C LEU A 61 -1.60 6.72 -10.95
N PRO A 62 -2.90 6.34 -10.89
CA PRO A 62 -3.97 7.21 -11.38
C PRO A 62 -4.08 8.54 -10.63
N ARG A 63 -3.65 8.58 -9.36
CA ARG A 63 -3.64 9.80 -8.54
C ARG A 63 -2.46 10.70 -8.86
N LEU A 64 -1.29 10.13 -9.06
CA LEU A 64 -0.12 10.88 -9.52
C LEU A 64 -0.36 11.48 -10.91
N GLU A 65 -1.00 10.74 -11.82
CA GLU A 65 -1.31 11.19 -13.18
C GLU A 65 -2.23 12.42 -13.22
N ARG A 66 -3.13 12.57 -12.23
CA ARG A 66 -3.99 13.76 -12.09
C ARG A 66 -3.36 14.89 -11.27
N GLY A 67 -2.09 14.76 -10.88
CA GLY A 67 -1.36 15.77 -10.12
C GLY A 67 -1.62 15.79 -8.61
N GLN A 68 -2.19 14.72 -8.05
CA GLN A 68 -2.42 14.59 -6.61
C GLN A 68 -1.15 14.08 -5.90
N ASP A 69 -0.84 14.63 -4.72
CA ASP A 69 0.22 14.08 -3.87
C ASP A 69 -0.18 12.72 -3.29
N VAL A 70 0.74 11.75 -3.28
CA VAL A 70 0.51 10.44 -2.65
C VAL A 70 1.54 10.18 -1.55
N VAL A 71 1.04 9.91 -0.35
CA VAL A 71 1.84 9.51 0.81
C VAL A 71 1.50 8.07 1.15
N CYS A 72 2.45 7.17 0.85
CA CYS A 72 2.32 5.74 1.17
C CYS A 72 3.13 5.38 2.42
N GLU A 73 2.48 4.84 3.43
CA GLU A 73 3.16 4.27 4.60
C GLU A 73 3.77 2.91 4.22
N ARG A 74 5.11 2.90 4.11
CA ARG A 74 5.94 1.85 3.52
C ARG A 74 5.82 1.79 2.01
N TYR A 75 6.95 1.49 1.38
CA TYR A 75 7.10 1.18 -0.03
C TYR A 75 8.53 0.68 -0.21
N LEU A 76 8.73 -0.40 -0.97
CA LEU A 76 10.04 -1.07 -1.18
C LEU A 76 11.02 -0.99 0.00
#